data_AF-A0A959Y7H6-F1
#
_entry.id   AF-A0A959Y7H6-F1
#
_cell.length_a   1.000
_cell.length_b   1.000
_cell.length_c   1.000
_cell.angle_alpha   90.00
_cell.angle_beta   90.00
_cell.angle_gamma   90.00
#
_symmetry.space_group_name_H-M   'P 1'
#
loop_
_entity.id
_entity.type
_entity.pdbx_description
1 polymer ?
#
loop_
_entity_poly.entity_id
_entity_poly.type
_entity_poly.pdbx_seq_one_letter_code
_entity_poly.pdbx_strand_id
1 'polypeptide(L)' 'YKPLPKDDPMQRQPDITRAREILGWEPKVDRSEGLQITYDYFKSLSPEELHEKEHNTFEGYVRK' A
#
# COMPACT_ATOMS: atom_id res chain seq x y z
N TYR A 1 17.41 -12.39 12.68
CA TYR A 1 16.40 -12.94 11.74
C TYR A 1 15.17 -13.32 12.56
N LYS A 2 13.98 -12.80 12.23
CA LYS A 2 12.71 -13.18 12.89
C LYS A 2 11.95 -14.13 11.96
N PRO A 3 11.25 -15.15 12.50
CA PRO A 3 10.41 -16.02 11.68
C PRO A 3 9.24 -15.23 11.08
N LEU A 4 8.70 -15.71 9.97
CA LEU A 4 7.45 -15.20 9.42
C LEU A 4 6.33 -15.34 10.48
N PRO A 5 5.43 -14.35 10.61
CA PRO A 5 4.22 -14.50 11.38
C PRO A 5 3.47 -15.76 10.92
N LYS A 6 2.99 -16.56 11.87
CA LYS A 6 2.31 -17.84 11.59
C LYS A 6 1.10 -17.68 10.67
N ASP A 7 0.50 -16.50 10.68
CA ASP A 7 -0.73 -16.17 9.97
C ASP A 7 -0.50 -15.42 8.64
N ASP A 8 0.76 -15.20 8.24
CA ASP A 8 1.06 -14.56 6.95
C ASP A 8 1.07 -15.61 5.82
N PRO A 9 0.09 -15.58 4.90
CA PRO A 9 0.12 -16.47 3.74
C PRO A 9 1.28 -16.09 2.83
N MET A 10 1.95 -17.11 2.26
CA MET A 10 3.04 -16.90 1.30
C MET A 10 2.60 -16.11 0.05
N GLN A 11 1.33 -16.23 -0.32
CA GLN A 11 0.73 -15.50 -1.44
C GLN A 11 -0.67 -15.03 -1.06
N ARG A 12 -0.95 -13.76 -1.32
CA ARG A 12 -2.28 -13.17 -1.14
C ARG A 12 -2.96 -13.04 -2.51
N GLN A 13 -4.16 -13.57 -2.62
CA GLN A 13 -5.01 -13.43 -3.80
C GLN A 13 -6.46 -13.25 -3.33
N PRO A 14 -6.89 -12.01 -3.04
CA PRO A 14 -8.25 -11.76 -2.57
C PRO A 14 -9.26 -12.06 -3.68
N ASP A 15 -10.37 -12.71 -3.33
CA ASP A 15 -11.55 -12.76 -4.19
C ASP A 15 -12.22 -11.37 -4.20
N ILE A 16 -12.42 -10.82 -5.40
CA ILE A 16 -12.99 -9.49 -5.60
C ILE A 16 -14.40 -9.52 -6.22
N THR A 17 -15.05 -10.69 -6.27
CA THR A 17 -16.38 -10.89 -6.85
C THR A 17 -17.41 -9.89 -6.30
N ARG A 18 -17.46 -9.74 -4.97
CA ARG A 18 -18.40 -8.82 -4.32
C ARG A 18 -18.17 -7.35 -4.69
N ALA A 19 -16.91 -6.93 -4.88
CA ALA A 19 -16.60 -5.57 -5.30
C ALA A 19 -17.03 -5.31 -6.74
N ARG A 20 -16.88 -6.29 -7.63
CA ARG A 20 -17.38 -6.20 -9.01
C ARG A 20 -18.90 -6.12 -9.05
N GLU A 21 -19.60 -6.98 -8.32
CA GLU A 21 -21.06 -7.06 -8.35
C GLU A 21 -21.74 -5.82 -7.75
N ILE A 22 -21.26 -5.35 -6.60
CA ILE A 22 -21.91 -4.27 -5.85
C ILE A 22 -21.43 -2.89 -6.32
N LEU A 23 -20.13 -2.75 -6.61
CA LEU A 23 -19.51 -1.46 -6.88
C LEU A 23 -19.13 -1.28 -8.35
N GLY A 24 -19.24 -2.31 -9.19
CA GLY A 24 -18.66 -2.29 -10.53
C GLY A 24 -17.14 -2.08 -10.49
N TRP A 25 -16.49 -2.46 -9.38
CA TRP A 25 -15.09 -2.14 -9.15
C TRP A 25 -14.18 -3.31 -9.51
N GLU A 26 -13.11 -3.00 -10.22
CA GLU A 26 -11.99 -3.90 -10.49
C GLU A 26 -10.69 -3.10 -10.69
N PRO A 27 -9.52 -3.73 -10.50
CA PRO A 27 -8.24 -3.08 -10.78
C PRO A 27 -8.14 -2.71 -12.28
N LYS A 28 -7.79 -1.46 -12.55
CA LYS A 28 -7.64 -0.91 -13.91
C LYS A 28 -6.19 -0.83 -14.38
N VAL A 29 -5.25 -0.99 -13.44
CA VAL A 29 -3.82 -0.80 -13.65
C VAL A 29 -3.13 -2.13 -13.38
N ASP A 30 -2.36 -2.59 -14.36
CA ASP A 30 -1.59 -3.82 -14.23
C ASP A 30 -0.41 -3.65 -13.27
N ARG A 31 0.08 -4.77 -12.73
CA ARG A 31 1.18 -4.75 -11.74
C ARG A 31 2.42 -4.02 -12.26
N SER A 32 2.83 -4.28 -13.50
CA SER A 32 4.01 -3.63 -14.09
C SER A 32 3.82 -2.14 -14.27
N GLU A 33 2.64 -1.72 -14.71
CA GLU A 33 2.30 -0.31 -14.91
C GLU A 33 2.25 0.42 -13.57
N GLY A 34 1.57 -0.14 -12.57
CA GLY A 34 1.48 0.45 -11.24
C GLY A 34 2.84 0.61 -10.57
N LEU A 35 3.75 -0.36 -10.74
CA LEU A 35 5.13 -0.25 -10.26
C LEU A 35 5.91 0.85 -10.98
N GLN A 36 5.74 0.99 -12.29
CA GLN A 36 6.40 2.04 -13.07
C GLN A 36 5.93 3.44 -12.62
N ILE A 37 4.61 3.65 -12.49
CA ILE A 37 4.03 4.91 -12.01
C ILE A 37 4.57 5.26 -10.62
N THR A 38 4.62 4.26 -9.72
CA THR A 38 5.14 4.45 -8.36
C THR A 38 6.62 4.84 -8.39
N TYR A 39 7.43 4.16 -9.19
CA TYR A 39 8.84 4.46 -9.33
C TYR A 39 9.07 5.88 -9.88
N ASP A 40 8.36 6.25 -10.95
CA ASP A 40 8.50 7.55 -11.60
C ASP A 40 8.11 8.69 -10.66
N TYR A 41 7.06 8.51 -9.85
CA TYR A 41 6.70 9.44 -8.78
C TYR A 41 7.88 9.68 -7.82
N PHE A 42 8.42 8.63 -7.20
CA PHE A 42 9.52 8.79 -6.23
C PHE A 42 10.80 9.32 -6.88
N LYS A 43 11.07 8.96 -8.13
CA LYS A 43 12.20 9.48 -8.90
C LYS A 43 12.09 10.99 -9.16
N SER A 44 10.87 11.52 -9.24
CA SER A 44 10.63 12.94 -9.51
C SER A 44 10.75 13.86 -8.28
N LEU A 45 10.79 13.28 -7.07
CA LEU A 45 10.88 14.03 -5.82
C LEU A 45 12.27 14.65 -5.62
N SER A 46 12.29 15.80 -4.96
CA SER A 46 13.54 16.37 -4.43
C SER A 46 14.10 15.50 -3.29
N PRO A 47 15.41 15.58 -2.98
CA PRO A 47 15.99 14.90 -1.83
C PRO A 47 15.26 15.20 -0.52
N GLU A 48 14.83 16.46 -0.32
CA GLU A 48 14.10 16.92 0.86
C GLU A 48 12.73 16.22 0.97
N GLU A 49 11.93 16.23 -0.10
CA GLU A 49 10.61 15.57 -0.15
C GLU A 49 10.72 14.05 -0.01
N LEU A 50 11.72 13.44 -0.66
CA LEU A 50 11.92 11.98 -0.60
C LEU A 50 12.23 11.48 0.82
N HIS A 51 12.88 12.32 1.64
CA HIS A 51 13.31 11.98 2.99
C HIS A 51 12.41 12.59 4.08
N GLU A 52 11.35 13.29 3.68
CA GLU A 52 10.37 13.81 4.62
C GLU A 52 9.70 12.65 5.36
N LYS A 53 9.79 12.68 6.69
CA LYS A 53 9.09 11.74 7.57
C LYS A 53 8.01 12.50 8.30
N GLU A 54 6.79 12.42 7.77
CA GLU A 54 5.61 12.72 8.58
C GLU A 54 5.43 11.61 9.62
N HIS A 55 6.10 11.76 10.76
CA HIS A 55 5.80 10.97 11.93
C HIS A 55 4.46 11.43 12.49
N ASN A 56 3.38 10.82 12.00
CA ASN A 56 2.07 10.93 12.63
C ASN A 56 2.14 10.21 13.98
N THR A 57 2.40 10.96 15.06
CA THR A 57 2.29 10.40 16.41
C THR A 57 0.80 10.18 16.70
N PHE A 58 0.44 8.96 17.10
CA PHE A 58 -0.95 8.64 17.50
C PHE A 58 -1.29 9.14 18.91
N GLU A 59 -0.44 9.98 19.50
CA GLU A 59 -0.57 10.52 20.85
C GLU A 59 -1.94 11.19 21.06
N GLY A 60 -2.48 11.84 20.02
CA GLY A 60 -3.82 12.46 20.06
C GLY A 60 -5.01 11.49 20.01
N TYR A 61 -4.79 10.21 19.71
CA TYR A 61 -5.85 9.19 19.58
C TYR A 61 -5.88 8.19 20.74
N VAL A 62 -4.91 8.24 21.65
CA VAL A 62 -4.90 7.41 22.86
C VAL A 62 -5.85 8.03 23.89
N ARG A 63 -7.08 7.51 23.96
CA ARG A 63 -7.99 7.80 25.09
C ARG A 63 -7.50 7.03 26.33
N LYS A 64 -7.23 7.75 27.42
CA LYS A 64 -6.96 7.17 28.74
C LYS A 64 -8.23 6.59 29.37
#